data_AF-A0A6G7C5V5-F1
#
_entry.id   AF-A0A6G7C5V5-F1
#
_cell.length_a   1.000
_cell.length_b   1.000
_cell.length_c   1.000
_cell.angle_alpha   90.00
_cell.angle_beta   90.00
_cell.angle_gamma   90.00
#
_symmetry.space_group_name_H-M   'P 1'
#
loop_
_entity.id
_entity.type
_entity.pdbx_description
1 polymer ?
#
loop_
_entity_poly.entity_id
_entity_poly.type
_entity_poly.pdbx_seq_one_letter_code
_entity_poly.pdbx_strand_id
1 'polypeptide(L)'
;MKKIFFTLAITTFMAGTLLVGCQDTSKKEEAAKDNVEEARDNLDDAKEELSDARAAATEEEWNEFKESTNATITQNEIRIAEMKTKMKKTGKSIDEAYAKQIEALELKNKNIKLKVQEYKNDTNSDWQSFKEEYNRDMDELGTAMKNLTVDNK
;
A
#
# COMPACT_ATOMS: atom_id res chain seq x y z
N MET A 1 21.90 11.00 -14.29
CA MET A 1 22.93 10.47 -15.23
C MET A 1 23.46 9.17 -14.61
N LYS A 2 23.50 7.99 -15.23
CA LYS A 2 23.25 7.46 -16.58
C LYS A 2 22.93 5.97 -16.33
N LYS A 3 21.78 5.50 -16.79
CA LYS A 3 21.58 4.61 -17.96
C LYS A 3 21.51 3.12 -17.59
N ILE A 4 20.28 2.65 -17.72
CA ILE A 4 19.81 1.27 -17.84
C ILE A 4 20.56 0.61 -19.02
N PHE A 5 21.09 -0.59 -18.78
CA PHE A 5 21.50 -1.50 -19.86
C PHE A 5 20.54 -2.68 -19.86
N PHE A 6 19.51 -2.57 -20.69
CA PHE A 6 18.79 -3.72 -21.23
C PHE A 6 19.72 -4.38 -22.25
N THR A 7 20.28 -5.54 -21.92
CA THR A 7 20.97 -6.38 -22.89
C THR A 7 20.19 -7.68 -23.00
N LEU A 8 19.12 -7.64 -23.79
CA LEU A 8 18.43 -8.82 -24.28
C LEU A 8 19.35 -9.49 -25.31
N ALA A 9 20.19 -10.41 -24.87
CA ALA A 9 20.97 -11.25 -25.76
C ALA A 9 20.07 -12.38 -26.29
N ILE A 10 19.49 -12.18 -27.47
CA ILE A 10 18.88 -13.26 -28.26
C ILE A 10 20.03 -14.02 -28.92
N THR A 11 20.54 -15.04 -28.25
CA THR A 11 21.39 -16.06 -28.88
C THR A 11 20.51 -17.20 -29.37
N THR A 12 20.02 -17.08 -30.60
CA THR A 12 19.56 -18.23 -31.38
C THR A 12 20.77 -19.07 -31.76
N PHE A 13 20.93 -20.23 -31.12
CA PHE A 13 21.80 -21.29 -31.61
C PHE A 13 20.91 -22.51 -31.91
N MET A 14 20.61 -22.71 -33.19
CA MET A 14 20.14 -24.00 -33.70
C MET A 14 20.95 -24.35 -34.94
N ALA A 15 21.98 -25.15 -34.71
CA ALA A 15 22.52 -26.04 -35.73
C ALA A 15 22.53 -27.45 -35.12
N GLY A 16 21.62 -28.29 -35.60
CA GLY A 16 21.50 -29.69 -35.21
C GLY A 16 20.83 -30.44 -36.34
N THR A 17 21.64 -31.19 -37.08
CA THR A 17 21.29 -32.02 -38.24
C THR A 17 20.19 -33.02 -37.94
N LEU A 18 19.30 -33.19 -38.92
CA LEU A 18 18.28 -34.23 -38.98
C LEU A 18 18.89 -35.63 -38.85
N LEU A 19 18.20 -36.50 -38.10
CA LEU A 19 17.85 -37.90 -38.42
C LEU A 19 17.85 -38.81 -37.19
N VAL A 20 16.74 -38.86 -36.43
CA VAL A 20 16.16 -40.09 -35.87
C VAL A 20 14.65 -39.88 -35.68
N GLY A 21 13.84 -40.73 -36.32
CA GLY A 21 12.49 -41.09 -35.86
C GLY A 21 11.39 -40.03 -35.89
N CYS A 22 10.57 -40.05 -36.93
CA CYS A 22 9.22 -39.49 -36.91
C CYS A 22 8.33 -40.39 -36.03
N GLN A 23 8.35 -40.18 -34.71
CA GLN A 23 7.38 -40.68 -33.74
C GLN A 23 7.48 -39.76 -32.51
N ASP A 24 6.33 -39.23 -32.06
CA ASP A 24 6.15 -38.34 -30.89
C ASP A 24 6.36 -36.82 -31.07
N THR A 25 6.23 -36.27 -32.28
CA THR A 25 5.99 -34.81 -32.43
C THR A 25 4.61 -34.42 -31.91
N SER A 26 3.59 -35.26 -32.11
CA SER A 26 2.24 -35.05 -31.58
C SER A 26 2.22 -35.03 -30.06
N LYS A 27 2.89 -35.96 -29.36
CA LYS A 27 2.93 -35.95 -27.89
C LYS A 27 3.62 -34.72 -27.29
N LYS A 28 4.64 -34.18 -27.96
CA LYS A 28 5.29 -32.93 -27.54
C LYS A 28 4.41 -31.70 -27.82
N GLU A 29 3.66 -31.71 -28.91
CA GLU A 29 2.69 -30.67 -29.24
C GLU A 29 1.51 -30.67 -28.27
N GLU A 30 0.95 -31.84 -27.95
CA GLU A 30 -0.14 -31.98 -26.97
C GLU A 30 0.33 -31.60 -25.55
N ALA A 31 1.50 -32.08 -25.10
CA ALA A 31 2.05 -31.64 -23.81
C ALA A 31 2.33 -30.13 -23.78
N ALA A 32 2.75 -29.51 -24.90
CA ALA A 32 2.92 -28.07 -24.95
C ALA A 32 1.58 -27.32 -24.92
N LYS A 33 0.52 -27.86 -25.52
CA LYS A 33 -0.85 -27.31 -25.43
C LYS A 33 -1.39 -27.44 -24.01
N ASP A 34 -1.27 -28.61 -23.39
CA ASP A 34 -1.71 -28.86 -22.01
C ASP A 34 -1.02 -27.90 -21.03
N ASN A 35 0.30 -27.72 -21.16
CA ASN A 35 1.04 -26.76 -20.31
C ASN A 35 0.59 -25.30 -20.54
N VAL A 36 0.22 -24.94 -21.78
CA VAL A 36 -0.28 -23.59 -22.08
C VAL A 36 -1.70 -23.40 -21.56
N GLU A 37 -2.54 -24.43 -21.61
CA GLU A 37 -3.89 -24.42 -21.07
C GLU A 37 -3.86 -24.32 -19.54
N GLU A 38 -3.08 -25.17 -18.86
CA GLU A 38 -2.85 -25.11 -17.41
C GLU A 38 -2.30 -23.75 -16.97
N ALA A 39 -1.36 -23.16 -17.72
CA ALA A 39 -0.84 -21.83 -17.41
C ALA A 39 -1.89 -20.72 -17.59
N ARG A 40 -2.88 -20.90 -18.47
CA ARG A 40 -3.99 -19.95 -18.65
C ARG A 40 -5.01 -20.08 -17.53
N ASP A 41 -5.36 -21.30 -17.16
CA ASP A 41 -6.29 -21.57 -16.06
C ASP A 41 -5.74 -21.02 -14.74
N ASN A 42 -4.47 -21.34 -14.41
CA ASN A 42 -3.81 -20.79 -13.23
C ASN A 42 -3.74 -19.25 -13.24
N LEU A 43 -3.59 -18.64 -14.42
CA LEU A 43 -3.56 -17.18 -14.55
C LEU A 43 -4.96 -16.59 -14.33
N ASP A 44 -6.00 -17.25 -14.81
CA ASP A 44 -7.38 -16.78 -14.66
C ASP A 44 -7.87 -16.98 -13.21
N ASP A 45 -7.55 -18.09 -12.57
CA ASP A 45 -7.77 -18.33 -11.13
C ASP A 45 -7.06 -17.24 -10.29
N ALA A 46 -5.78 -16.95 -10.58
CA ALA A 46 -5.04 -15.92 -9.87
C ALA A 46 -5.62 -14.50 -10.06
N LYS A 47 -6.26 -14.22 -11.21
CA LYS A 47 -6.96 -12.94 -11.43
C LYS A 47 -8.27 -12.89 -10.67
N GLU A 48 -9.00 -14.00 -10.60
CA GLU A 48 -10.25 -14.11 -9.85
C GLU A 48 -9.97 -13.93 -8.35
N GLU A 49 -9.00 -14.65 -7.79
CA GLU A 49 -8.56 -14.48 -6.40
C GLU A 49 -8.09 -13.04 -6.10
N LEU A 50 -7.35 -12.42 -7.04
CA LEU A 50 -6.91 -11.03 -6.89
C LEU A 50 -8.10 -10.05 -6.97
N SER A 51 -9.09 -10.34 -7.80
CA SER A 51 -10.31 -9.53 -7.93
C SER A 51 -11.15 -9.60 -6.66
N ASP A 52 -11.30 -10.79 -6.09
CA ASP A 52 -12.05 -11.00 -4.84
C ASP A 52 -11.36 -10.33 -3.64
N ALA A 53 -10.02 -10.34 -3.62
CA ALA A 53 -9.23 -9.60 -2.63
C ALA A 53 -9.35 -8.07 -2.81
N ARG A 54 -9.56 -7.59 -4.04
CA ARG A 54 -9.74 -6.17 -4.41
C ARG A 54 -11.20 -5.77 -4.50
N ALA A 55 -11.97 -6.13 -3.49
CA ALA A 55 -13.34 -5.66 -3.37
C ALA A 55 -13.37 -4.20 -2.89
N ALA A 56 -14.25 -3.40 -3.49
CA ALA A 56 -14.63 -2.09 -2.98
C ALA A 56 -15.40 -2.24 -1.65
N ALA A 57 -15.39 -1.20 -0.82
CA ALA A 57 -16.31 -1.12 0.31
C ALA A 57 -17.75 -0.96 -0.19
N THR A 58 -18.71 -1.47 0.56
CA THR A 58 -20.12 -1.08 0.36
C THR A 58 -20.29 0.42 0.62
N GLU A 59 -21.36 1.03 0.09
CA GLU A 59 -21.63 2.45 0.31
C GLU A 59 -21.82 2.78 1.80
N GLU A 60 -22.48 1.90 2.54
CA GLU A 60 -22.68 2.01 4.00
C GLU A 60 -21.34 1.98 4.74
N GLU A 61 -20.52 0.95 4.52
CA GLU A 61 -19.19 0.84 5.14
C GLU A 61 -18.30 2.05 4.81
N TRP A 62 -18.33 2.52 3.56
CA TRP A 62 -17.55 3.69 3.15
C TRP A 62 -18.00 4.97 3.85
N ASN A 63 -19.31 5.16 4.01
CA ASN A 63 -19.85 6.31 4.70
C ASN A 63 -19.51 6.29 6.20
N GLU A 64 -19.71 5.16 6.87
CA GLU A 64 -19.34 4.98 8.29
C GLU A 64 -17.84 5.20 8.51
N PHE A 65 -17.01 4.68 7.61
CA PHE A 65 -15.56 4.85 7.69
C PHE A 65 -15.15 6.33 7.59
N LYS A 66 -15.74 7.10 6.67
CA LYS A 66 -15.48 8.55 6.55
C LYS A 66 -15.92 9.31 7.79
N GLU A 67 -17.08 9.00 8.35
CA GLU A 67 -17.57 9.65 9.57
C GLU A 67 -16.66 9.36 10.76
N SER A 68 -16.31 8.09 10.97
CA SER A 68 -15.37 7.65 12.01
C SER A 68 -14.00 8.31 11.86
N THR A 69 -13.49 8.39 10.62
CA THR A 69 -12.24 9.10 10.30
C THR A 69 -12.35 10.58 10.68
N ASN A 70 -13.40 11.28 10.26
CA ASN A 70 -13.56 12.71 10.55
C ASN A 70 -13.61 12.98 12.06
N ALA A 71 -14.32 12.15 12.82
CA ALA A 71 -14.37 12.25 14.28
C ALA A 71 -12.97 12.06 14.88
N THR A 72 -12.24 11.04 14.42
CA THR A 72 -10.90 10.72 14.93
C THR A 72 -9.87 11.81 14.58
N ILE A 73 -9.89 12.32 13.35
CA ILE A 73 -9.05 13.45 12.91
C ILE A 73 -9.31 14.68 13.79
N THR A 74 -10.57 14.99 14.09
CA THR A 74 -10.94 16.12 14.96
C THR A 74 -10.39 15.94 16.38
N GLN A 75 -10.51 14.73 16.94
CA GLN A 75 -9.94 14.43 18.26
C GLN A 75 -8.41 14.58 18.28
N ASN A 76 -7.73 14.15 17.22
CA ASN A 76 -6.29 14.32 17.07
C ASN A 76 -5.89 15.79 16.97
N GLU A 77 -6.63 16.61 16.21
CA GLU A 77 -6.42 18.06 16.12
C GLU A 77 -6.53 18.73 17.49
N ILE A 78 -7.54 18.35 18.30
CA ILE A 78 -7.70 18.85 19.68
C ILE A 78 -6.49 18.48 20.54
N ARG A 79 -6.07 17.20 20.52
CA ARG A 79 -4.90 16.74 21.29
C ARG A 79 -3.62 17.47 20.90
N ILE A 80 -3.41 17.69 19.61
CA ILE A 80 -2.25 18.45 19.11
C ILE A 80 -2.33 19.91 19.57
N ALA A 81 -3.49 20.56 19.50
CA ALA A 81 -3.68 21.93 19.99
C ALA A 81 -3.40 22.04 21.50
N GLU A 82 -3.80 21.04 22.30
CA GLU A 82 -3.44 20.97 23.71
C GLU A 82 -1.93 20.84 23.92
N MET A 83 -1.25 19.98 23.15
CA MET A 83 0.21 19.84 23.22
C MET A 83 0.93 21.16 22.89
N LYS A 84 0.45 21.89 21.88
CA LYS A 84 0.94 23.26 21.56
C LYS A 84 0.80 24.23 22.73
N THR A 85 -0.33 24.16 23.43
CA THR A 85 -0.61 25.04 24.57
C THR A 85 0.25 24.69 25.79
N LYS A 86 0.53 23.40 26.00
CA LYS A 86 1.35 22.90 27.12
C LYS A 86 2.86 23.08 26.89
N MET A 87 3.29 23.38 25.67
CA MET A 87 4.69 23.63 25.34
C MET A 87 5.23 24.82 26.15
N LYS A 88 6.21 24.57 27.03
CA LYS A 88 6.95 25.63 27.72
C LYS A 88 7.88 26.30 26.71
N LYS A 89 7.87 27.63 26.63
CA LYS A 89 8.75 28.41 25.75
C LYS A 89 9.96 28.92 26.54
N THR A 90 10.83 28.00 26.91
CA THR A 90 12.06 28.32 27.67
C THR A 90 13.20 28.85 26.78
N GLY A 91 13.06 28.77 25.46
CA GLY A 91 14.06 29.18 24.47
C GLY A 91 15.20 28.17 24.29
N LYS A 92 15.00 26.93 24.73
CA LYS A 92 16.03 25.87 24.70
C LYS A 92 15.84 24.96 23.49
N SER A 93 16.89 24.24 23.11
CA SER A 93 16.86 23.23 22.03
C SER A 93 15.76 22.18 22.21
N ILE A 94 15.38 21.84 23.45
CA ILE A 94 14.29 20.92 23.73
C ILE A 94 12.93 21.47 23.29
N ASP A 95 12.71 22.78 23.38
CA ASP A 95 11.47 23.42 22.94
C ASP A 95 11.35 23.39 21.41
N GLU A 96 12.47 23.58 20.71
CA GLU A 96 12.53 23.47 19.24
C GLU A 96 12.28 22.03 18.77
N ALA A 97 12.85 21.04 19.46
CA ALA A 97 12.61 19.64 19.15
C ALA A 97 11.14 19.26 19.37
N TYR A 98 10.56 19.71 20.48
CA TYR A 98 9.14 19.50 20.80
C TYR A 98 8.23 20.16 19.76
N ALA A 99 8.53 21.39 19.34
CA ALA A 99 7.79 22.10 18.30
C ALA A 99 7.81 21.34 16.96
N LYS A 100 8.98 20.85 16.53
CA LYS A 100 9.11 20.05 15.30
C LYS A 100 8.33 18.74 15.37
N GLN A 101 8.32 18.08 16.54
CA GLN A 101 7.52 16.87 16.73
C GLN A 101 6.03 17.16 16.63
N ILE A 102 5.54 18.27 17.19
CA ILE A 102 4.15 18.71 17.01
C ILE A 102 3.82 18.96 15.54
N GLU A 103 4.67 19.69 14.81
CA GLU A 103 4.45 19.96 13.38
C GLU A 103 4.37 18.66 12.56
N ALA A 104 5.21 17.67 12.89
CA ALA A 104 5.16 16.35 12.27
C ALA A 104 3.84 15.61 12.55
N LEU A 105 3.31 15.70 13.78
CA LEU A 105 2.00 15.12 14.13
C LEU A 105 0.87 15.78 13.35
N GLU A 106 0.90 17.11 13.18
CA GLU A 106 -0.09 17.84 12.38
C GLU A 106 -0.06 17.44 10.92
N LEU A 107 1.14 17.38 10.34
CA LEU A 107 1.32 16.95 8.96
C LEU A 107 0.80 15.52 8.75
N LYS A 108 1.13 14.60 9.67
CA LYS A 108 0.65 13.22 9.58
C LYS A 108 -0.87 13.13 9.69
N ASN A 109 -1.49 13.82 10.64
CA ASN A 109 -2.95 13.87 10.77
C ASN A 109 -3.62 14.43 9.50
N LYS A 110 -3.05 15.50 8.92
CA LYS A 110 -3.53 16.07 7.66
C LYS A 110 -3.39 15.09 6.48
N ASN A 111 -2.26 14.38 6.39
CA ASN A 111 -2.04 13.41 5.32
C ASN A 111 -3.02 12.24 5.40
N ILE A 112 -3.33 11.74 6.60
CA ILE A 112 -4.36 10.71 6.80
C ILE A 112 -5.72 11.21 6.30
N LYS A 113 -6.11 12.44 6.67
CA LYS A 113 -7.35 13.05 6.18
C LYS A 113 -7.38 13.14 4.65
N LEU A 114 -6.30 13.60 4.02
CA LEU A 114 -6.21 13.70 2.56
C LEU A 114 -6.32 12.33 1.90
N LYS A 115 -5.63 11.33 2.43
CA LYS A 115 -5.67 9.95 1.93
C LYS A 115 -7.09 9.38 1.93
N VAL A 116 -7.89 9.64 2.96
CA VAL A 116 -9.30 9.24 2.99
C VAL A 116 -10.18 10.05 2.03
N GLN A 117 -9.89 11.34 1.84
CA GLN A 117 -10.61 12.20 0.89
C GLN A 117 -10.33 11.86 -0.58
N GLU A 118 -9.10 11.47 -0.89
CA GLU A 118 -8.64 11.16 -2.24
C GLU A 118 -8.90 9.70 -2.64
N TYR A 119 -9.19 8.82 -1.66
CA TYR A 119 -9.53 7.43 -1.92
C TYR A 119 -10.82 7.34 -2.74
N LYS A 120 -10.70 6.71 -3.91
CA LYS A 120 -11.84 6.35 -4.74
C LYS A 120 -12.29 4.96 -4.32
N ASN A 121 -13.53 4.83 -3.87
CA ASN A 121 -14.16 3.56 -3.57
C ASN A 121 -14.96 3.09 -4.79
N ASP A 122 -14.28 2.52 -5.77
CA ASP A 122 -14.82 2.04 -7.04
C ASP A 122 -14.42 0.57 -7.29
N THR A 123 -14.84 0.00 -8.42
CA THR A 123 -14.66 -1.43 -8.72
C THR A 123 -13.20 -1.88 -8.85
N ASN A 124 -12.22 -0.96 -8.93
CA ASN A 124 -10.80 -1.29 -8.97
C ASN A 124 -10.12 -1.09 -7.60
N SER A 125 -10.88 -0.73 -6.58
CA SER A 125 -10.37 -0.36 -5.27
C SER A 125 -9.99 -1.57 -4.45
N ASP A 126 -8.80 -1.51 -3.85
CA ASP A 126 -8.36 -2.47 -2.86
C ASP A 126 -8.72 -1.94 -1.47
N TRP A 127 -9.96 -2.21 -1.03
CA TRP A 127 -10.48 -1.69 0.24
C TRP A 127 -9.72 -2.22 1.44
N GLN A 128 -9.35 -3.50 1.39
CA GLN A 128 -8.66 -4.14 2.49
C GLN A 128 -7.27 -3.55 2.69
N SER A 129 -6.46 -3.45 1.63
CA SER A 129 -5.11 -2.86 1.71
C SER A 129 -5.17 -1.41 2.18
N PHE A 130 -6.15 -0.65 1.70
CA PHE A 130 -6.35 0.72 2.15
C PHE A 130 -6.63 0.82 3.65
N LYS A 131 -7.54 0.00 4.19
CA LYS A 131 -7.84 -0.04 5.63
C LYS A 131 -6.61 -0.42 6.45
N GLU A 132 -5.83 -1.41 6.00
CA GLU A 132 -4.62 -1.84 6.69
C GLU A 132 -3.58 -0.72 6.77
N GLU A 133 -3.38 0.01 5.67
CA GLU A 133 -2.47 1.14 5.64
C GLU A 133 -2.97 2.30 6.51
N TYR A 134 -4.27 2.63 6.44
CA TYR A 134 -4.90 3.64 7.29
C TYR A 134 -4.73 3.33 8.78
N ASN A 135 -5.02 2.09 9.20
CA ASN A 135 -4.90 1.67 10.60
C ASN A 135 -3.46 1.80 11.10
N ARG A 136 -2.48 1.40 10.27
CA ARG A 136 -1.06 1.58 10.57
C ARG A 136 -0.69 3.05 10.76
N ASP A 137 -1.13 3.92 9.86
CA ASP A 137 -0.86 5.36 9.95
C ASP A 137 -1.46 5.96 11.25
N MET A 138 -2.66 5.54 11.61
CA MET A 138 -3.37 5.95 12.81
C MET A 138 -2.69 5.47 14.10
N ASP A 139 -2.24 4.21 14.14
CA ASP A 139 -1.52 3.63 15.27
C ASP A 139 -0.16 4.31 15.49
N GLU A 140 0.56 4.56 14.41
CA GLU A 140 1.84 5.28 14.47
C GLU A 140 1.65 6.73 14.94
N LEU A 141 0.59 7.40 14.47
CA LEU A 141 0.25 8.75 14.94
C LEU A 141 -0.09 8.74 16.44
N GLY A 142 -0.94 7.81 16.89
CA GLY A 142 -1.30 7.66 18.29
C GLY A 142 -0.10 7.38 19.19
N THR A 143 0.81 6.51 18.74
CA THR A 143 2.07 6.21 19.44
C THR A 143 2.96 7.44 19.53
N ALA A 144 3.10 8.20 18.45
CA ALA A 144 3.92 9.42 18.44
C ALA A 144 3.35 10.49 19.38
N MET A 145 2.02 10.67 19.41
CA MET A 145 1.37 11.57 20.38
C MET A 145 1.62 11.13 21.83
N LYS A 146 1.50 9.83 22.11
CA LYS A 146 1.73 9.28 23.45
C LYS A 146 3.16 9.55 23.93
N ASN A 147 4.16 9.23 23.10
CA ASN A 147 5.57 9.43 23.45
C ASN A 147 5.86 10.90 23.77
N LEU A 148 5.32 11.82 22.96
CA LEU A 148 5.48 13.25 23.18
C LEU A 148 4.91 13.75 24.51
N THR A 149 3.85 13.10 25.03
CA THR A 149 3.26 13.45 26.33
C THR A 149 3.98 12.81 27.52
N VAL A 150 4.69 11.70 27.32
CA VAL A 150 5.46 11.02 28.38
C VAL A 150 6.77 11.76 28.65
N ASP A 151 7.41 12.30 27.62
CA ASP A 151 8.72 12.97 27.71
C ASP A 151 8.65 14.42 28.25
N ASN A 152 7.45 14.94 28.52
CA ASN A 152 7.23 16.31 29.04
C ASN A 152 6.87 16.33 30.54
N LYS A 153 7.14 15.23 31.28
CA LYS A 153 7.05 15.17 32.74
C LYS A 153 8.36 15.52 33.41
#